data_AF-A0A6A4ZH70-F1
#
_entry.id   AF-A0A6A4ZH70-F1
#
_cell.length_a   1.000
_cell.length_b   1.000
_cell.length_c   1.000
_cell.angle_alpha   90.00
_cell.angle_beta   90.00
_cell.angle_gamma   90.00
#
_symmetry.space_group_name_H-M   'P 1'
#
loop_
_entity.id
_entity.type
_entity.pdbx_description
1 polymer ?
#
loop_
_entity_poly.entity_id
_entity_poly.type
_entity_poly.pdbx_seq_one_letter_code
_entity_poly.pdbx_strand_id
1 'polypeptide(L)'
;SFKAIRSANTTLDLLIVAGELVNNGIPAFVDIKSRPDDNDSTKNALFGFRAPLPLSRSYYTIPSEWETVEADYKVYIATVLQLAGYSAEQAEAAVPVIIRFEQTLAGVALSRLEESEAVVSPYTALTYSQLNQKFPLLVRENL
;
A
#
# COMPACT_ATOMS: atom_id res chain seq x y z
N SER A 1 17.77 -3.57 -6.39
CA SER A 1 16.75 -4.25 -5.56
C SER A 1 17.23 -4.46 -4.13
N PHE A 2 18.08 -5.45 -3.83
CA PHE A 2 18.42 -5.76 -2.41
C PHE A 2 19.29 -4.71 -1.70
N LYS A 3 20.15 -3.99 -2.44
CA LYS A 3 20.98 -2.93 -1.85
C LYS A 3 20.14 -1.79 -1.31
N ALA A 4 19.19 -1.26 -2.10
CA ALA A 4 18.31 -0.17 -1.68
C ALA A 4 17.46 -0.57 -0.47
N ILE A 5 16.93 -1.80 -0.47
CA ILE A 5 16.15 -2.33 0.66
C ILE A 5 17.00 -2.37 1.94
N ARG A 6 18.23 -2.88 1.86
CA ARG A 6 19.12 -3.03 3.03
C ARG A 6 19.73 -1.71 3.51
N SER A 7 19.80 -0.69 2.66
CA SER A 7 20.37 0.62 3.00
C SER A 7 19.35 1.65 3.39
N ALA A 8 18.05 1.37 3.24
CA ALA A 8 16.99 2.32 3.51
C ALA A 8 16.90 2.65 5.00
N ASN A 9 17.12 3.91 5.36
CA ASN A 9 17.06 4.39 6.74
C ASN A 9 16.19 5.64 6.89
N THR A 10 15.62 6.14 5.80
CA THR A 10 14.75 7.31 5.76
C THR A 10 13.48 7.03 4.97
N THR A 11 12.45 7.85 5.16
CA THR A 11 11.24 7.82 4.31
C THR A 11 11.57 8.01 2.83
N LEU A 12 12.59 8.81 2.52
CA LEU A 12 13.03 9.02 1.15
C LEU A 12 13.63 7.75 0.54
N ASP A 13 14.43 7.01 1.31
CA ASP A 13 14.97 5.73 0.84
C ASP A 13 13.87 4.70 0.59
N LEU A 14 12.79 4.73 1.39
CA LEU A 14 11.62 3.87 1.16
C LEU A 14 10.92 4.19 -0.17
N LEU A 15 10.88 5.45 -0.61
CA LEU A 15 10.36 5.81 -1.93
C LEU A 15 11.25 5.29 -3.06
N ILE A 16 12.57 5.28 -2.87
CA ILE A 16 13.52 4.68 -3.82
C ILE A 16 13.29 3.16 -3.90
N VAL A 17 13.18 2.49 -2.75
CA VAL A 17 12.85 1.06 -2.67
C VAL A 17 11.53 0.76 -3.38
N ALA A 18 10.49 1.57 -3.14
CA ALA A 18 9.20 1.44 -3.81
C ALA A 18 9.33 1.53 -5.33
N GLY A 19 10.12 2.48 -5.85
CA GLY A 19 10.41 2.60 -7.27
C GLY A 19 11.12 1.36 -7.84
N GLU A 20 12.07 0.79 -7.10
CA GLU A 20 12.74 -0.46 -7.51
C GLU A 20 11.80 -1.67 -7.50
N LEU A 21 10.87 -1.75 -6.54
CA LEU A 21 9.86 -2.82 -6.46
C LEU A 21 8.88 -2.75 -7.65
N VAL A 22 8.41 -1.55 -8.00
CA VAL A 22 7.48 -1.35 -9.14
C VAL A 22 8.12 -1.78 -10.46
N ASN A 23 9.43 -1.55 -10.64
CA ASN A 23 10.16 -2.05 -11.81
C ASN A 23 10.17 -3.59 -11.92
N ASN A 24 9.91 -4.29 -10.82
CA ASN A 24 9.77 -5.75 -10.77
C ASN A 24 8.30 -6.20 -10.72
N GLY A 25 7.35 -5.30 -11.01
CA GLY A 25 5.92 -5.59 -11.00
C GLY A 25 5.29 -5.67 -9.60
N ILE A 26 6.01 -5.21 -8.56
CA ILE A 26 5.54 -5.22 -7.17
C ILE A 26 5.16 -3.79 -6.76
N PRO A 27 3.86 -3.44 -6.75
CA PRO A 27 3.43 -2.15 -6.22
C PRO A 27 3.69 -2.08 -4.71
N ALA A 28 4.27 -0.98 -4.24
CA ALA A 28 4.56 -0.79 -2.81
C ALA A 28 3.34 -0.17 -2.07
N PHE A 29 3.17 1.15 -2.17
CA PHE A 29 2.13 1.90 -1.43
C PHE A 29 0.91 2.25 -2.31
N VAL A 30 1.18 2.57 -3.58
CA VAL A 30 0.18 2.91 -4.60
C VAL A 30 0.49 2.07 -5.84
N ASP A 31 -0.55 1.49 -6.42
CA ASP A 31 -0.47 0.75 -7.66
C ASP A 31 -0.74 1.69 -8.82
N ILE A 32 0.35 2.10 -9.49
CA ILE A 32 0.32 3.08 -10.57
C ILE A 32 0.22 2.36 -11.90
N LYS A 33 -0.80 2.68 -12.69
CA LYS A 33 -1.07 2.01 -13.97
C LYS A 33 -1.39 3.01 -15.07
N SER A 34 -0.87 2.74 -16.27
CA SER A 34 -1.29 3.43 -17.49
C SER A 34 -2.39 2.61 -18.17
N ARG A 35 -3.55 3.23 -18.40
CA ARG A 35 -4.74 2.62 -19.01
C ARG A 35 -5.51 3.67 -19.82
N PRO A 36 -6.42 3.27 -20.74
CA PRO A 36 -7.31 4.21 -21.42
C PRO A 36 -8.01 5.11 -20.40
N ASP A 37 -8.08 6.40 -20.69
CA ASP A 37 -8.79 7.35 -19.84
C ASP A 37 -10.29 7.04 -19.87
N ASP A 38 -10.91 6.91 -18.70
CA ASP A 38 -12.34 6.62 -18.56
C ASP A 38 -13.21 7.72 -19.21
N ASN A 39 -12.69 8.96 -19.32
CA ASN A 39 -13.37 10.06 -19.99
C ASN A 39 -13.06 10.17 -21.49
N ASP A 40 -11.92 9.65 -21.94
CA ASP A 40 -11.47 9.72 -23.34
C ASP A 40 -10.59 8.51 -23.68
N SER A 41 -11.23 7.41 -24.09
CA SER A 41 -10.56 6.16 -24.43
C SER A 41 -9.56 6.24 -25.60
N THR A 42 -9.46 7.38 -26.30
CA THR A 42 -8.43 7.61 -27.32
C THR A 42 -7.05 7.95 -26.74
N LYS A 43 -6.99 8.24 -25.44
CA LYS A 43 -5.78 8.58 -24.70
C LYS A 43 -5.59 7.62 -23.53
N ASN A 44 -4.35 7.49 -23.08
CA ASN A 44 -4.05 6.86 -21.80
C ASN A 44 -3.91 7.93 -20.71
N ALA A 45 -4.36 7.58 -19.51
CA ALA A 45 -4.13 8.34 -18.28
C ALA A 45 -3.34 7.49 -17.26
N LEU A 46 -2.69 8.18 -16.33
CA LEU A 46 -2.02 7.55 -15.19
C LEU A 46 -3.02 7.45 -14.03
N PHE A 47 -3.29 6.25 -13.58
CA PHE A 47 -4.17 5.98 -12.45
C PHE A 47 -3.36 5.53 -11.24
N GLY A 48 -3.64 6.11 -10.08
CA GLY A 48 -3.14 5.65 -8.79
C GLY A 48 -4.23 4.86 -8.07
N PHE A 49 -4.05 3.55 -7.96
CA PHE A 49 -4.93 2.68 -7.19
C PHE A 49 -4.29 2.35 -5.84
N ARG A 50 -5.11 1.90 -4.88
CA ARG A 50 -4.59 1.27 -3.67
C ARG A 50 -3.73 0.06 -4.04
N ALA A 51 -2.59 -0.10 -3.39
CA ALA A 51 -1.79 -1.32 -3.55
C ALA A 51 -2.61 -2.58 -3.15
N PRO A 52 -2.42 -3.71 -3.84
CA PRO A 52 -3.08 -4.97 -3.51
C PRO A 52 -2.80 -5.39 -2.06
N LEU A 53 -3.80 -5.97 -1.41
CA LEU A 53 -3.68 -6.57 -0.08
C LEU A 53 -3.47 -8.08 -0.21
N PRO A 54 -2.73 -8.74 0.70
CA PRO A 54 -2.57 -10.19 0.68
C PRO A 54 -3.87 -10.97 0.88
N LEU A 55 -4.82 -10.41 1.64
CA LEU A 55 -6.18 -10.94 1.80
C LEU A 55 -7.21 -10.02 1.12
N SER A 56 -8.42 -10.54 0.89
CA SER A 56 -9.56 -9.68 0.51
C SER A 56 -9.72 -8.55 1.52
N ARG A 57 -10.05 -7.34 1.04
CA ARG A 57 -10.23 -6.15 1.89
C ARG A 57 -11.21 -6.41 3.05
N SER A 58 -12.24 -7.23 2.80
CA SER A 58 -13.29 -7.56 3.76
C SER A 58 -12.72 -8.14 5.07
N TYR A 59 -11.68 -8.97 4.99
CA TYR A 59 -10.98 -9.52 6.17
C TYR A 59 -10.31 -8.45 7.03
N TYR A 60 -10.01 -7.26 6.50
CA TYR A 60 -9.45 -6.17 7.30
C TYR A 60 -10.52 -5.20 7.82
N THR A 61 -11.66 -5.11 7.14
CA THR A 61 -12.71 -4.12 7.44
C THR A 61 -13.91 -4.68 8.21
N ILE A 62 -14.10 -5.99 8.21
CA ILE A 62 -15.22 -6.68 8.86
C ILE A 62 -14.66 -7.52 10.01
N PRO A 63 -14.90 -7.14 11.29
CA PRO A 63 -14.33 -7.84 12.44
C PRO A 63 -14.65 -9.34 12.46
N SER A 64 -15.89 -9.71 12.14
CA SER A 64 -16.29 -11.13 12.13
C SER A 64 -15.60 -11.95 11.04
N GLU A 65 -15.17 -11.34 9.93
CA GLU A 65 -14.36 -12.04 8.93
C GLU A 65 -12.91 -12.13 9.39
N TRP A 66 -12.35 -11.05 9.96
CA TRP A 66 -10.99 -11.04 10.51
C TRP A 66 -10.79 -12.13 11.56
N GLU A 67 -11.72 -12.28 12.48
CA GLU A 67 -11.69 -13.30 13.53
C GLU A 67 -11.56 -14.73 12.98
N THR A 68 -12.04 -14.99 11.76
CA THR A 68 -11.92 -16.32 11.13
C THR A 68 -10.51 -16.64 10.61
N VAL A 69 -9.67 -15.62 10.36
CA VAL A 69 -8.36 -15.79 9.73
C VAL A 69 -7.20 -15.28 10.58
N GLU A 70 -7.45 -14.48 11.62
CA GLU A 70 -6.42 -13.75 12.36
C GLU A 70 -5.31 -14.68 12.89
N ALA A 71 -5.68 -15.78 13.54
CA ALA A 71 -4.72 -16.69 14.14
C ALA A 71 -3.81 -17.33 13.08
N ASP A 72 -4.41 -17.86 12.01
CA ASP A 72 -3.68 -18.52 10.92
C ASP A 72 -2.84 -17.52 10.13
N TYR A 73 -3.33 -16.31 9.93
CA TYR A 73 -2.61 -15.27 9.20
C TYR A 73 -1.40 -14.76 9.96
N LYS A 74 -1.48 -14.64 11.30
CA LYS A 74 -0.32 -14.36 12.16
C LYS A 74 0.77 -15.43 12.01
N VAL A 75 0.37 -16.71 12.02
CA VAL A 75 1.29 -17.85 11.83
C VAL A 75 1.91 -17.82 10.43
N TYR A 76 1.12 -17.53 9.40
CA TYR A 76 1.59 -17.40 8.03
C TYR A 76 2.68 -16.32 7.90
N ILE A 77 2.42 -15.10 8.39
CA ILE A 77 3.40 -14.00 8.33
C ILE A 77 4.69 -14.39 9.05
N ALA A 78 4.59 -14.92 10.27
CA ALA A 78 5.76 -15.32 11.05
C ALA A 78 6.58 -16.41 10.33
N THR A 79 5.90 -17.39 9.73
CA THR A 79 6.54 -18.48 8.99
C THR A 79 7.28 -17.96 7.75
N VAL A 80 6.64 -17.09 6.96
CA VAL A 80 7.28 -16.47 5.78
C VAL A 80 8.52 -15.67 6.17
N LEU A 81 8.48 -14.92 7.27
CA LEU A 81 9.64 -14.17 7.77
C LEU A 81 10.77 -15.10 8.22
N GLN A 82 10.46 -16.17 8.96
CA GLN A 82 11.47 -17.13 9.40
C GLN A 82 12.12 -17.85 8.20
N LEU A 83 11.34 -18.20 7.18
CA LEU A 83 11.86 -18.76 5.92
C LEU A 83 12.75 -17.76 5.17
N ALA A 84 12.50 -16.46 5.32
CA ALA A 84 13.36 -15.39 4.81
C ALA A 84 14.62 -15.13 5.69
N GLY A 85 14.81 -15.89 6.77
CA GLY A 85 15.99 -15.84 7.64
C GLY A 85 15.86 -14.91 8.86
N TYR A 86 14.66 -14.41 9.17
CA TYR A 86 14.42 -13.68 10.41
C TYR A 86 14.42 -14.63 11.61
N SER A 87 14.88 -14.16 12.77
CA SER A 87 14.74 -14.94 14.00
C SER A 87 13.26 -15.06 14.40
N ALA A 88 12.94 -16.04 15.25
CA ALA A 88 11.58 -16.21 15.76
C ALA A 88 11.08 -14.93 16.47
N GLU A 89 11.95 -14.30 17.26
CA GLU A 89 11.66 -13.06 17.98
C GLU A 89 11.42 -11.88 17.04
N GLN A 90 12.23 -11.76 15.97
CA GLN A 90 12.05 -10.71 14.96
C GLN A 90 10.75 -10.90 14.18
N ALA A 91 10.43 -12.15 13.83
CA ALA A 91 9.20 -12.49 13.13
C ALA A 91 7.98 -12.16 14.00
N GLU A 92 7.99 -12.60 15.27
CA GLU A 92 6.92 -12.31 16.24
C GLU A 92 6.70 -10.80 16.42
N ALA A 93 7.78 -10.03 16.56
CA ALA A 93 7.70 -8.58 16.70
C ALA A 93 7.18 -7.87 15.43
N ALA A 94 7.46 -8.42 14.25
CA ALA A 94 7.05 -7.83 12.97
C ALA A 94 5.57 -8.09 12.63
N VAL A 95 5.00 -9.23 13.06
CA VAL A 95 3.60 -9.61 12.79
C VAL A 95 2.59 -8.48 13.10
N PRO A 96 2.54 -7.90 14.32
CA PRO A 96 1.57 -6.84 14.62
C PRO A 96 1.82 -5.55 13.82
N VAL A 97 3.08 -5.28 13.45
CA VAL A 97 3.44 -4.11 12.64
C VAL A 97 2.92 -4.25 11.21
N ILE A 98 3.12 -5.42 10.60
CA ILE A 98 2.65 -5.73 9.25
C ILE A 98 1.11 -5.70 9.19
N ILE A 99 0.44 -6.37 10.13
CA ILE A 99 -1.03 -6.39 10.18
C ILE A 99 -1.59 -4.96 10.30
N ARG A 100 -1.03 -4.14 11.20
CA ARG A 100 -1.47 -2.74 11.35
C ARG A 100 -1.24 -1.91 10.09
N PHE A 101 -0.12 -2.13 9.40
CA PHE A 101 0.17 -1.47 8.13
C PHE A 101 -0.86 -1.87 7.06
N GLU A 102 -1.16 -3.16 6.90
CA GLU A 102 -2.16 -3.66 5.95
C GLU A 102 -3.57 -3.16 6.26
N GLN A 103 -3.97 -3.11 7.54
CA GLN A 103 -5.26 -2.52 7.95
C GLN A 103 -5.34 -1.02 7.63
N THR A 104 -4.23 -0.29 7.79
CA THR A 104 -4.15 1.13 7.41
C THR A 104 -4.31 1.27 5.89
N LEU A 105 -3.63 0.44 5.11
CA LEU A 105 -3.71 0.42 3.65
C LEU A 105 -5.11 0.00 3.15
N ALA A 106 -5.76 -0.94 3.83
CA ALA A 106 -7.16 -1.33 3.60
C ALA A 106 -8.15 -0.17 3.83
N GLY A 107 -7.66 0.95 4.36
CA GLY A 107 -8.44 2.13 4.65
C GLY A 107 -9.32 1.91 5.87
N VAL A 108 -8.95 1.04 6.83
CA VAL A 108 -9.65 0.94 8.13
C VAL A 108 -9.45 2.22 8.94
N ALA A 109 -8.28 2.85 8.81
CA ALA A 109 -7.98 4.15 9.42
C ALA A 109 -8.66 5.30 8.66
N LEU A 110 -8.67 5.24 7.32
CA LEU A 110 -9.30 6.23 6.45
C LEU A 110 -10.83 6.14 6.48
N SER A 111 -11.44 4.95 6.53
CA SER A 111 -12.91 4.79 6.54
C SER A 111 -13.55 5.37 7.79
N ARG A 112 -12.89 5.28 8.95
CA ARG A 112 -13.35 6.00 10.16
C ARG A 112 -13.36 7.52 10.02
N LEU A 113 -12.56 8.08 9.10
CA LEU A 113 -12.48 9.51 8.82
C LEU A 113 -13.40 9.90 7.64
N GLU A 114 -13.36 9.15 6.54
CA GLU A 114 -14.14 9.36 5.31
C GLU A 114 -15.64 9.07 5.49
N GLU A 115 -16.06 8.22 6.43
CA GLU A 115 -17.49 8.05 6.77
C GLU A 115 -18.14 9.36 7.29
N SER A 116 -17.33 10.36 7.66
CA SER A 116 -17.81 11.71 7.98
C SER A 116 -17.84 12.67 6.78
N GLU A 117 -17.20 12.34 5.64
CA GLU A 117 -16.99 13.25 4.51
C GLU A 117 -17.17 12.56 3.13
N ALA A 118 -18.41 12.62 2.62
CA ALA A 118 -18.79 12.72 1.21
C ALA A 118 -18.83 11.48 0.28
N VAL A 119 -19.96 11.38 -0.43
CA VAL A 119 -20.18 10.61 -1.67
C VAL A 119 -19.41 11.31 -2.80
N VAL A 120 -18.17 10.89 -3.06
CA VAL A 120 -17.36 11.39 -4.19
C VAL A 120 -17.38 10.38 -5.33
N SER A 121 -17.46 10.87 -6.57
CA SER A 121 -17.31 10.06 -7.79
C SER A 121 -16.04 9.19 -7.71
N PRO A 122 -16.10 7.91 -8.13
CA PRO A 122 -14.94 7.02 -8.13
C PRO A 122 -13.80 7.49 -9.05
N TYR A 123 -14.08 8.42 -9.96
CA TYR A 123 -13.10 9.04 -10.84
C TYR A 123 -12.77 10.46 -10.38
N THR A 124 -11.53 10.68 -9.95
CA THR A 124 -10.99 12.00 -9.59
C THR A 124 -9.73 12.27 -10.42
N ALA A 125 -9.84 13.12 -11.43
CA ALA A 125 -8.69 13.56 -12.22
C ALA A 125 -7.97 14.71 -11.51
N LEU A 126 -6.65 14.59 -11.37
CA LEU A 126 -5.77 15.63 -10.83
C LEU A 126 -4.62 15.86 -11.81
N THR A 127 -4.23 17.12 -11.99
CA THR A 127 -2.92 17.43 -12.60
C THR A 127 -1.79 17.02 -11.65
N TYR A 128 -0.59 16.82 -12.17
CA TYR A 128 0.58 16.48 -11.36
C TYR A 128 0.85 17.50 -10.24
N SER A 129 0.65 18.79 -10.52
CA SER A 129 0.79 19.86 -9.51
C SER A 129 -0.26 19.75 -8.40
N GLN A 130 -1.52 19.51 -8.74
CA GLN A 130 -2.59 19.29 -7.75
C GLN A 130 -2.35 18.02 -6.93
N LEU A 131 -1.84 16.96 -7.57
CA LEU A 131 -1.47 15.72 -6.89
C LEU A 131 -0.34 15.97 -5.88
N ASN A 132 0.69 16.73 -6.25
CA ASN A 132 1.78 17.12 -5.36
C ASN A 132 1.29 17.96 -4.18
N GLN A 133 0.43 18.94 -4.44
CA GLN A 133 -0.12 19.79 -3.38
C GLN A 133 -0.98 18.99 -2.39
N LYS A 134 -1.79 18.05 -2.88
CA LYS A 134 -2.71 17.25 -2.06
C LYS A 134 -2.02 16.07 -1.37
N PHE A 135 -1.02 15.47 -2.03
CA PHE A 135 -0.29 14.29 -1.57
C PHE A 135 1.22 14.47 -1.79
N PRO A 136 1.89 15.33 -0.99
CA PRO A 136 3.29 15.69 -1.20
C PRO A 136 4.28 14.53 -1.00
N LEU A 137 3.83 13.40 -0.47
CA LEU A 137 4.64 12.18 -0.33
C LEU A 137 4.53 11.23 -1.54
N LEU A 138 3.57 11.46 -2.44
CA LEU A 138 3.40 10.68 -3.68
C LEU A 138 4.14 11.29 -4.87
N VAL A 139 4.48 12.57 -4.78
CA VAL A 139 5.05 13.35 -5.86
C VAL A 139 6.25 14.11 -5.31
N ARG A 140 7.42 13.98 -5.97
CA ARG A 140 8.61 14.72 -5.54
C ARG A 140 8.44 16.21 -5.82
N GLU A 141 8.86 17.04 -4.87
CA GLU A 141 9.56 18.29 -5.15
C GLU A 141 11.08 18.06 -5.00
N ASN A 142 11.84 18.50 -6.01
CA ASN A 142 13.30 18.60 -6.11
C ASN A 142 14.08 17.38 -6.64
N LEU A 143 14.35 17.44 -7.95
CA LEU A 143 15.65 17.10 -8.55
C LEU A 143 16.28 18.40 -9.05
#